data_AF-A0A654M227-F1
#
_entry.id   AF-A0A654M227-F1
#
_cell.length_a   1.000
_cell.length_b   1.000
_cell.length_c   1.000
_cell.angle_alpha   90.00
_cell.angle_beta   90.00
_cell.angle_gamma   90.00
#
_symmetry.space_group_name_H-M   'P 1'
#
loop_
_entity.id
_entity.type
_entity.pdbx_description
1 polymer ?
#
loop_
_entity_poly.entity_id
_entity_poly.type
_entity_poly.pdbx_seq_one_letter_code
_entity_poly.pdbx_strand_id
1 'polypeptide(L)' 'MSESDRDFEKYVKLKDNFEWFHSNYEELKRDFSDQYVAVWDKMQIDNDYNFELLIKRLNLSNCDESIAIEYVC' A
#
# COMPACT_ATOMS: atom_id res chain seq x y z
N MET A 1 25.63 -2.74 5.07
CA MET A 1 24.62 -1.74 4.70
C MET A 1 24.44 -0.78 5.85
N SER A 2 24.53 0.51 5.54
CA SER A 2 24.21 1.59 6.48
C SER A 2 22.70 1.68 6.72
N GLU A 3 22.29 2.45 7.71
CA GLU A 3 20.88 2.74 7.98
C GLU A 3 20.25 3.53 6.82
N SER A 4 20.98 4.49 6.25
CA SER A 4 20.55 5.24 5.07
C SER A 4 20.31 4.37 3.83
N ASP A 5 21.09 3.30 3.65
CA ASP A 5 20.86 2.38 2.53
C ASP A 5 19.53 1.64 2.68
N ARG A 6 19.17 1.26 3.91
CA ARG A 6 17.90 0.57 4.21
C ARG A 6 16.71 1.49 4.03
N ASP A 7 16.81 2.74 4.48
CA ASP A 7 15.72 3.71 4.34
C ASP A 7 15.49 4.10 2.88
N PHE A 8 16.57 4.22 2.09
CA PHE A 8 16.46 4.44 0.66
C PHE A 8 15.75 3.27 -0.05
N GLU A 9 16.08 2.02 0.31
CA GLU A 9 15.42 0.84 -0.25
C GLU A 9 13.91 0.82 0.06
N LYS A 10 13.52 1.15 1.29
CA LYS A 10 12.10 1.26 1.68
C LYS A 10 11.38 2.34 0.88
N TYR A 11 12.02 3.50 0.70
CA TYR A 11 11.46 4.58 -0.11
C TYR A 11 11.23 4.15 -1.56
N VAL A 12 12.19 3.47 -2.17
CA VAL A 12 12.06 2.95 -3.55
C VAL A 12 10.90 1.97 -3.64
N LYS A 13 10.78 1.01 -2.70
CA LYS A 13 9.67 0.04 -2.68
C LYS A 13 8.32 0.72 -2.51
N LEU A 14 8.22 1.71 -1.64
CA LEU A 14 6.99 2.45 -1.42
C LEU A 14 6.57 3.22 -2.69
N LYS A 15 7.52 3.89 -3.35
CA LYS A 15 7.29 4.57 -4.63
C LYS A 15 6.78 3.60 -5.70
N ASP A 16 7.43 2.46 -5.82
CA ASP A 16 7.06 1.39 -6.76
C ASP A 16 5.64 0.87 -6.52
N ASN A 17 5.20 0.77 -5.26
CA ASN A 17 3.83 0.35 -4.92
C ASN A 17 2.78 1.40 -5.31
N PHE A 18 3.05 2.69 -5.12
CA PHE A 18 2.16 3.75 -5.60
C PHE A 18 2.09 3.78 -7.13
N GLU A 19 3.23 3.64 -7.82
CA GLU A 19 3.25 3.58 -9.28
C GLU A 19 2.45 2.39 -9.83
N TRP A 20 2.57 1.22 -9.19
CA TRP A 20 1.75 0.06 -9.52
C TRP A 20 0.27 0.33 -9.28
N PHE A 21 -0.10 0.89 -8.11
CA PHE A 21 -1.49 1.20 -7.78
C PHE A 21 -2.14 2.08 -8.85
N HIS A 22 -1.49 3.18 -9.23
CA HIS A 22 -2.03 4.11 -10.24
C HIS A 22 -2.06 3.50 -11.64
N SER A 23 -1.09 2.65 -11.99
CA SER A 23 -1.07 1.96 -13.28
C SER A 23 -2.21 0.92 -13.41
N ASN A 24 -2.75 0.43 -12.29
CA ASN A 24 -3.83 -0.56 -12.23
C ASN A 24 -5.15 0.03 -11.71
N TYR A 25 -5.26 1.36 -11.65
CA TYR A 25 -6.36 2.04 -10.97
C TYR A 25 -7.75 1.63 -11.47
N GLU A 26 -7.93 1.48 -12.78
CA GLU A 26 -9.23 1.10 -13.36
C GLU A 26 -9.68 -0.31 -12.95
N GLU A 27 -8.74 -1.24 -12.78
CA GLU A 27 -9.06 -2.58 -12.29
C GLU A 27 -9.38 -2.55 -10.80
N LEU A 28 -8.58 -1.83 -10.01
CA LEU A 28 -8.83 -1.64 -8.59
C LEU A 28 -10.16 -0.94 -8.33
N LYS A 29 -10.54 0.03 -9.18
CA LYS A 29 -11.84 0.71 -9.10
C LYS A 29 -13.01 -0.20 -9.38
N ARG A 30 -12.88 -1.09 -10.36
CA ARG A 30 -13.91 -2.09 -10.65
C ARG A 30 -14.12 -3.04 -9.47
N ASP A 31 -13.05 -3.45 -8.81
CA ASP A 31 -13.07 -4.55 -7.83
C ASP A 31 -13.21 -4.05 -6.37
N PHE A 32 -12.78 -2.82 -6.08
CA PHE A 32 -12.68 -2.24 -4.74
C PHE A 32 -13.20 -0.80 -4.63
N SER A 33 -14.20 -0.41 -5.45
CA SER A 33 -14.83 0.91 -5.35
C SER A 33 -15.24 1.23 -3.90
N ASP A 34 -14.97 2.47 -3.49
CA ASP A 34 -15.25 3.04 -2.18
C ASP A 34 -14.49 2.39 -1.01
N GLN A 35 -13.34 1.80 -1.29
CA GLN A 35 -12.51 1.14 -0.29
C GLN A 35 -11.09 1.71 -0.27
N TYR A 36 -10.47 1.60 0.89
CA TYR A 36 -9.03 1.69 1.05
C TYR A 36 -8.41 0.38 0.59
N VAL A 37 -7.37 0.46 -0.23
CA VAL A 37 -6.67 -0.70 -0.79
C VAL A 37 -5.22 -0.62 -0.38
N ALA A 38 -4.72 -1.70 0.22
CA ALA A 38 -3.33 -1.86 0.62
C ALA A 38 -2.55 -2.61 -0.46
N VAL A 39 -1.39 -2.08 -0.83
CA VAL A 39 -0.48 -2.63 -1.83
C VAL A 39 0.89 -2.87 -1.23
N TRP A 40 1.42 -4.06 -1.48
CA TRP A 40 2.77 -4.47 -1.11
C TRP A 40 3.39 -5.30 -2.23
N ASP A 41 4.67 -5.08 -2.49
CA ASP A 41 5.42 -5.74 -3.58
C ASP A 41 4.67 -5.76 -4.91
N LYS A 42 4.11 -4.60 -5.31
CA LYS A 42 3.33 -4.41 -6.55
C LYS A 42 2.13 -5.35 -6.66
N MET A 43 1.46 -5.63 -5.54
CA MET A 43 0.25 -6.45 -5.49
C MET A 43 -0.70 -5.94 -4.41
N GLN A 44 -2.01 -6.06 -4.65
CA GLN A 44 -3.03 -5.82 -3.63
C GLN A 44 -3.00 -6.93 -2.56
N ILE A 45 -2.96 -6.55 -1.28
CA ILE A 45 -2.82 -7.50 -0.16
C ILE A 45 -3.99 -7.49 0.83
N ASP A 46 -4.68 -6.37 0.99
CA ASP A 46 -5.89 -6.22 1.81
C ASP A 46 -6.67 -4.98 1.35
N ASN A 47 -7.92 -4.86 1.75
CA ASN A 47 -8.78 -3.72 1.47
C ASN A 47 -9.90 -3.63 2.51
N ASP A 48 -10.41 -2.41 2.76
CA ASP A 48 -11.56 -2.20 3.63
C ASP A 48 -12.25 -0.87 3.35
N TYR A 49 -13.54 -0.78 3.66
CA TYR A 49 -14.26 0.49 3.70
C TYR A 49 -13.85 1.34 4.92
N ASN A 50 -13.35 0.70 5.98
CA ASN A 50 -12.90 1.33 7.20
C ASN A 50 -11.37 1.29 7.31
N PHE A 51 -10.76 2.47 7.17
CA PHE A 51 -9.32 2.65 7.26
C PHE A 51 -8.72 2.13 8.57
N GLU A 52 -9.34 2.41 9.72
CA GLU A 52 -8.80 1.98 11.03
C GLU A 52 -8.77 0.46 11.17
N LEU A 53 -9.79 -0.23 10.66
CA LEU A 53 -9.82 -1.70 10.65
C LEU A 53 -8.76 -2.28 9.72
N LEU A 54 -8.55 -1.67 8.55
CA LEU A 54 -7.48 -2.06 7.63
C LEU A 54 -6.10 -1.91 8.30
N ILE A 55 -5.80 -0.74 8.86
CA ILE A 55 -4.53 -0.47 9.56
C ILE A 55 -4.32 -1.46 10.71
N LYS A 56 -5.37 -1.78 11.46
CA LYS A 56 -5.31 -2.75 12.57
C LYS A 56 -5.00 -4.16 12.07
N ARG A 57 -5.60 -4.61 10.96
CA ARG A 57 -5.32 -5.93 10.37
C ARG A 57 -3.91 -6.04 9.81
N LEU A 58 -3.46 -4.99 9.12
CA LEU A 58 -2.10 -4.89 8.60
C LEU A 58 -1.04 -4.80 9.70
N ASN A 59 -1.46 -4.59 10.96
CA ASN A 59 -0.56 -4.48 12.11
C ASN A 59 0.59 -3.49 11.85
N LEU A 60 0.28 -2.34 11.27
CA LEU A 60 1.25 -1.30 10.90
C LEU A 60 1.87 -0.58 12.11
N SER A 61 1.80 -1.19 13.29
CA SER A 61 2.42 -0.74 14.54
C SER A 61 3.94 -0.54 14.44
N ASN A 62 4.56 -0.97 13.32
CA ASN A 62 5.99 -0.82 13.07
C ASN A 62 6.40 -0.17 11.74
N CYS A 63 5.50 0.46 10.96
CA CYS A 63 5.79 1.30 9.77
C CYS A 63 6.82 0.81 8.72
N ASP A 64 7.28 -0.44 8.74
CA ASP A 64 8.52 -0.84 8.05
C ASP A 64 8.34 -1.55 6.71
N GLU A 65 7.10 -1.77 6.27
CA GLU A 65 6.83 -2.72 5.18
C GLU A 65 6.70 -2.09 3.79
N SER A 66 6.94 -0.78 3.64
CA SER A 66 6.78 -0.09 2.35
C SER A 66 5.38 -0.28 1.73
N ILE A 67 4.37 -0.54 2.57
CA ILE A 67 2.98 -0.72 2.15
C ILE A 67 2.41 0.64 1.74
N ALA A 68 1.85 0.71 0.53
CA ALA A 68 1.06 1.84 0.08
C ALA A 68 -0.43 1.58 0.40
N ILE A 69 -1.15 2.59 0.89
CA ILE A 69 -2.60 2.51 1.10
C ILE A 69 -3.23 3.73 0.44
N GLU A 70 -4.17 3.49 -0.47
CA GLU A 70 -4.88 4.53 -1.20
C GLU A 70 -6.38 4.23 -1.23
N TYR A 71 -7.18 5.29 -1.26
CA TYR A 71 -8.63 5.18 -1.42
C TYR A 71 -8.99 5.17 -2.90
N VAL A 72 -9.91 4.27 -3.27
CA VAL A 72 -10.34 4.10 -4.66
C VAL A 72 -11.76 4.67 -4.84
N CYS A 73 -11.91 5.64 -5.74
CA CYS A 73 -13.18 6.31 -6.07
C CYS A 73 -13.47 6.42 -7.58
#